data_AF-A0A848GJI3-F1
#
_entry.id   AF-A0A848GJI3-F1
#
_cell.length_a   1.000
_cell.length_b   1.000
_cell.length_c   1.000
_cell.angle_alpha   90.00
_cell.angle_beta   90.00
_cell.angle_gamma   90.00
#
_symmetry.space_group_name_H-M   'P 1'
#
loop_
_entity.id
_entity.type
_entity.pdbx_description
1 polymer ?
#
loop_
_entity_poly.entity_id
_entity_poly.type
_entity_poly.pdbx_seq_one_letter_code
_entity_poly.pdbx_strand_id
1 'polypeptide(L)'
;MVATLFAQHNAQRAGLLQAAVDKHLYEPRTGLYIQTSDPAKNHNPHADLWGLCALVQAANEMEGLNPGKVYLKPVVKAIDQYYDPVPPAPGYASYVVKERREDRYYDDNQWIGIAYLDAFARTRQRTYLDKGAEIYRFMMTGFDTVSGGGLYWKEGDKTTKNTCSNGPGILLALQLYEATHKKTYLDTALLLYHWTNEHLRNASGVFWDALKPLENNRIDSATYTYNSGTMLEANVKLYRITRQPEYLEEAQQIAAGTLQRFYRDGRFHSSYWFNAVLLRGYLALYREDKDKRYVDAMQTYADKVWEEDRDAGSNMLGKRPEKELLGQAGMMEIYARLATLK
;
A
#
# COMPACT_ATOMS: atom_id res chain seq x y z
N MET A 1 -2.51 19.07 -24.92
CA MET A 1 -3.99 19.06 -24.94
C MET A 1 -4.54 17.72 -24.46
N VAL A 2 -4.13 16.59 -25.06
CA VAL A 2 -4.60 15.24 -24.65
C VAL A 2 -4.20 14.85 -23.21
N ALA A 3 -2.94 15.08 -22.79
CA ALA A 3 -2.49 14.79 -21.42
C ALA A 3 -3.29 15.55 -20.34
N THR A 4 -3.72 16.77 -20.65
CA THR A 4 -4.51 17.63 -19.75
C THR A 4 -5.93 17.12 -19.57
N LEU A 5 -6.53 16.51 -20.60
CA LEU A 5 -7.86 15.89 -20.53
C LEU A 5 -7.85 14.61 -19.69
N PHE A 6 -6.83 13.75 -19.84
CA PHE A 6 -6.69 12.55 -19.01
C PHE A 6 -6.55 12.89 -17.53
N ALA A 7 -5.70 13.86 -17.20
CA ALA A 7 -5.52 14.33 -15.83
C ALA A 7 -6.85 14.86 -15.24
N GLN A 8 -7.63 15.63 -16.01
CA GLN A 8 -8.94 16.12 -15.59
C GLN A 8 -9.94 15.00 -15.34
N HIS A 9 -10.04 14.01 -16.24
CA HIS A 9 -10.93 12.87 -16.05
C HIS A 9 -10.56 12.08 -14.79
N ASN A 10 -9.28 11.76 -14.60
CA ASN A 10 -8.84 11.04 -13.41
C ASN A 10 -9.11 11.83 -12.11
N ALA A 11 -8.87 13.15 -12.12
CA ALA A 11 -9.20 13.99 -10.97
C ALA A 11 -10.69 13.96 -10.62
N GLN A 12 -11.56 14.03 -11.63
CA GLN A 12 -13.01 13.93 -11.46
C GLN A 12 -13.40 12.54 -10.89
N ARG A 13 -12.84 11.46 -11.43
CA ARG A 13 -13.10 10.09 -10.97
C ARG A 13 -12.71 9.88 -9.51
N ALA A 14 -11.52 10.37 -9.12
CA ALA A 14 -11.07 10.33 -7.73
C ALA A 14 -12.02 11.11 -6.80
N GLY A 15 -12.47 12.30 -7.22
CA GLY A 15 -13.45 13.09 -6.46
C GLY A 15 -14.81 12.41 -6.31
N LEU A 16 -15.30 11.73 -7.35
CA LEU A 16 -16.54 10.95 -7.30
C LEU A 16 -16.43 9.75 -6.34
N LEU A 17 -15.30 9.05 -6.33
CA LEU A 17 -15.05 7.96 -5.38
C LEU A 17 -14.97 8.45 -3.95
N GLN A 18 -14.27 9.57 -3.69
CA GLN A 18 -14.24 10.19 -2.37
C GLN A 18 -15.66 10.50 -1.86
N ALA A 19 -16.48 11.13 -2.70
CA ALA A 19 -17.87 11.42 -2.35
C ALA A 19 -18.70 10.14 -2.11
N ALA A 20 -18.44 9.08 -2.88
CA ALA A 20 -19.11 7.79 -2.69
C ALA A 20 -18.70 7.12 -1.38
N VAL A 21 -17.41 7.11 -1.04
CA VAL A 21 -16.89 6.60 0.24
C VAL A 21 -17.51 7.36 1.41
N ASP A 22 -17.50 8.70 1.37
CA ASP A 22 -18.08 9.54 2.43
C ASP A 22 -19.58 9.31 2.62
N LYS A 23 -20.30 9.01 1.53
CA LYS A 23 -21.75 8.78 1.56
C LYS A 23 -22.14 7.37 1.99
N HIS A 24 -21.41 6.37 1.52
CA HIS A 24 -21.84 4.96 1.59
C HIS A 24 -21.03 4.13 2.58
N LEU A 25 -19.80 4.53 2.91
CA LEU A 25 -18.87 3.72 3.67
C LEU A 25 -18.34 4.41 4.94
N TYR A 26 -18.61 5.69 5.13
CA TYR A 26 -18.27 6.42 6.36
C TYR A 26 -19.47 6.49 7.30
N GLU A 27 -19.25 6.22 8.60
CA GLU A 27 -20.26 6.34 9.64
C GLU A 27 -19.99 7.58 10.51
N PRO A 28 -20.74 8.70 10.34
CA PRO A 28 -20.44 9.95 11.04
C PRO A 28 -20.61 9.89 12.56
N ARG A 29 -21.41 8.97 13.08
CA ARG A 29 -21.71 8.87 14.52
C ARG A 29 -20.50 8.37 15.31
N THR A 30 -19.77 7.41 14.74
CA THR A 30 -18.60 6.78 15.34
C THR A 30 -17.30 7.35 14.78
N GLY A 31 -17.35 8.00 13.61
CA GLY A 31 -16.16 8.44 12.88
C GLY A 31 -15.35 7.27 12.33
N LEU A 32 -15.99 6.12 12.13
CA LEU A 32 -15.40 4.89 11.59
C LEU A 32 -15.93 4.63 10.18
N TYR A 33 -15.36 3.64 9.51
CA TYR A 33 -15.78 3.19 8.19
C TYR A 33 -16.37 1.78 8.28
N ILE A 34 -17.20 1.39 7.32
CA ILE A 34 -17.76 0.04 7.21
C ILE A 34 -17.06 -0.73 6.08
N GLN A 35 -16.96 -2.06 6.24
CA GLN A 35 -16.18 -2.91 5.33
C GLN A 35 -16.74 -2.88 3.90
N THR A 36 -18.06 -3.11 3.78
CA THR A 36 -18.77 -3.07 2.51
C THR A 36 -20.05 -2.26 2.60
N SER A 37 -20.55 -1.81 1.44
CA SER A 37 -21.80 -1.06 1.32
C SER A 37 -23.06 -1.88 1.65
N ASP A 38 -22.94 -3.19 1.89
CA ASP A 38 -24.03 -4.05 2.33
C ASP A 38 -23.76 -4.51 3.78
N PRO A 39 -24.48 -3.95 4.78
CA PRO A 39 -24.32 -4.34 6.17
C PRO A 39 -24.52 -5.84 6.43
N ALA A 40 -25.33 -6.54 5.62
CA ALA A 40 -25.56 -7.97 5.79
C ALA A 40 -24.36 -8.84 5.37
N LYS A 41 -23.41 -8.25 4.64
CA LYS A 41 -22.14 -8.91 4.26
C LYS A 41 -21.00 -8.61 5.22
N ASN A 42 -21.20 -7.67 6.15
CA ASN A 42 -20.16 -7.27 7.09
C ASN A 42 -20.21 -8.19 8.32
N HIS A 43 -19.10 -8.87 8.61
CA HIS A 43 -18.98 -9.70 9.82
C HIS A 43 -18.85 -8.84 11.10
N ASN A 44 -18.36 -7.61 10.94
CA ASN A 44 -18.14 -6.64 12.00
C ASN A 44 -18.98 -5.38 11.73
N PRO A 45 -19.40 -4.62 12.76
CA PRO A 45 -20.04 -3.33 12.58
C PRO A 45 -19.20 -2.33 11.77
N HIS A 46 -17.88 -2.34 11.97
CA HIS A 46 -16.94 -1.47 11.28
C HIS A 46 -15.95 -2.27 10.44
N ALA A 47 -15.22 -1.57 9.58
CA ALA A 47 -14.18 -2.15 8.74
C ALA A 47 -13.02 -2.67 9.58
N ASP A 48 -12.38 -3.73 9.11
CA ASP A 48 -11.06 -4.12 9.60
C ASP A 48 -10.03 -3.07 9.16
N LEU A 49 -8.92 -2.97 9.89
CA LEU A 49 -7.88 -1.96 9.66
C LEU A 49 -7.33 -1.99 8.24
N TRP A 50 -7.28 -3.17 7.62
CA TRP A 50 -6.79 -3.35 6.26
C TRP A 50 -7.48 -2.43 5.23
N GLY A 51 -8.80 -2.21 5.35
CA GLY A 51 -9.51 -1.27 4.48
C GLY A 51 -9.02 0.18 4.64
N LEU A 52 -8.66 0.55 5.88
CA LEU A 52 -8.13 1.87 6.22
C LEU A 52 -6.66 2.03 5.79
N CYS A 53 -5.88 0.95 5.70
CA CYS A 53 -4.52 0.95 5.14
C CYS A 53 -4.50 1.47 3.69
N ALA A 54 -5.51 1.13 2.89
CA ALA A 54 -5.68 1.70 1.56
C ALA A 54 -6.18 3.16 1.63
N LEU A 55 -7.18 3.41 2.47
CA LEU A 55 -7.85 4.70 2.54
C LEU A 55 -6.92 5.83 2.98
N VAL A 56 -6.00 5.56 3.91
CA VAL A 56 -5.05 6.57 4.42
C VAL A 56 -4.11 7.06 3.33
N GLN A 57 -3.62 6.16 2.46
CA GLN A 57 -2.82 6.57 1.31
C GLN A 57 -3.68 7.35 0.30
N ALA A 58 -4.86 6.83 -0.04
CA ALA A 58 -5.75 7.48 -0.99
C ALA A 58 -6.13 8.90 -0.54
N ALA A 59 -6.40 9.10 0.75
CA ALA A 59 -6.64 10.41 1.34
C ALA A 59 -5.42 11.33 1.25
N ASN A 60 -4.20 10.81 1.45
CA ASN A 60 -2.97 11.59 1.25
C ASN A 60 -2.80 12.04 -0.21
N GLU A 61 -3.07 11.15 -1.19
CA GLU A 61 -3.03 11.51 -2.61
C GLU A 61 -4.13 12.51 -2.98
N MET A 62 -5.32 12.39 -2.39
CA MET A 62 -6.42 13.35 -2.58
C MET A 62 -6.08 14.75 -2.06
N GLU A 63 -5.33 14.88 -0.96
CA GLU A 63 -4.81 16.18 -0.52
C GLU A 63 -3.70 16.72 -1.42
N GLY A 64 -2.90 15.84 -2.04
CA GLY A 64 -1.94 16.22 -3.07
C GLY A 64 -2.62 16.75 -4.34
N LEU A 65 -3.73 16.11 -4.74
CA LEU A 65 -4.56 16.52 -5.87
C LEU A 65 -5.34 17.81 -5.59
N ASN A 66 -5.77 18.04 -4.35
CA ASN A 66 -6.59 19.19 -3.95
C ASN A 66 -5.95 19.96 -2.78
N PRO A 67 -4.94 20.82 -3.06
CA PRO A 67 -4.26 21.59 -2.03
C PRO A 67 -5.24 22.38 -1.15
N GLY A 68 -5.07 22.29 0.17
CA GLY A 68 -5.89 22.97 1.18
C GLY A 68 -7.14 22.22 1.62
N LYS A 69 -7.50 21.10 0.96
CA LYS A 69 -8.49 20.15 1.49
C LYS A 69 -7.86 19.25 2.55
N VAL A 70 -8.70 18.70 3.43
CA VAL A 70 -8.27 17.92 4.62
C VAL A 70 -8.92 16.53 4.61
N TYR A 71 -8.49 15.67 3.69
CA TYR A 71 -9.01 14.31 3.55
C TYR A 71 -8.37 13.33 4.55
N LEU A 72 -7.11 13.56 4.93
CA LEU A 72 -6.35 12.63 5.77
C LEU A 72 -6.82 12.65 7.22
N LYS A 73 -7.25 13.80 7.74
CA LYS A 73 -7.66 13.98 9.15
C LYS A 73 -8.78 13.03 9.61
N PRO A 74 -9.93 12.89 8.93
CA PRO A 74 -10.97 11.94 9.36
C PRO A 74 -10.47 10.49 9.35
N VAL A 75 -9.66 10.10 8.36
CA VAL A 75 -9.10 8.75 8.26
C VAL A 75 -8.11 8.46 9.39
N VAL A 76 -7.21 9.40 9.72
CA VAL A 76 -6.30 9.28 10.87
C VAL A 76 -7.09 9.14 12.16
N LYS A 77 -8.15 9.94 12.35
CA LYS A 77 -9.02 9.85 13.52
C LYS A 77 -9.70 8.48 13.65
N ALA A 78 -10.07 7.86 12.53
CA ALA A 78 -10.60 6.50 12.51
C ALA A 78 -9.52 5.49 12.92
N ILE A 79 -8.33 5.57 12.30
CA ILE A 79 -7.17 4.70 12.59
C ILE A 79 -6.74 4.79 14.06
N ASP A 80 -6.80 5.97 14.68
CA ASP A 80 -6.47 6.15 16.10
C ASP A 80 -7.34 5.30 17.04
N GLN A 81 -8.53 4.85 16.60
CA GLN A 81 -9.41 3.97 17.37
C GLN A 81 -8.96 2.49 17.36
N TYR A 82 -8.02 2.14 16.48
CA TYR A 82 -7.39 0.81 16.37
C TYR A 82 -6.06 0.75 17.14
N TYR A 83 -5.63 1.86 17.77
CA TYR A 83 -4.36 1.94 18.47
C TYR A 83 -4.35 1.06 19.73
N ASP A 84 -3.42 0.10 19.76
CA ASP A 84 -3.20 -0.84 20.85
C ASP A 84 -1.78 -0.65 21.44
N PRO A 85 -1.66 -0.08 22.65
CA PRO A 85 -0.37 0.23 23.28
C PRO A 85 0.31 -0.95 23.96
N VAL A 86 -0.24 -2.16 23.87
CA VAL A 86 0.30 -3.31 24.60
C VAL A 86 1.75 -3.67 24.22
N PRO A 87 2.55 -4.18 25.18
CA PRO A 87 3.89 -4.70 24.90
C PRO A 87 3.90 -5.79 23.81
N PRO A 88 5.04 -6.01 23.12
CA PRO A 88 6.36 -5.41 23.35
C PRO A 88 6.53 -3.99 22.78
N ALA A 89 5.65 -3.57 21.88
CA ALA A 89 5.64 -2.22 21.30
C ALA A 89 4.20 -1.81 20.94
N PRO A 90 3.87 -0.51 21.02
CA PRO A 90 2.57 -0.01 20.57
C PRO A 90 2.42 -0.17 19.06
N GLY A 91 1.21 -0.51 18.62
CA GLY A 91 0.85 -0.66 17.21
C GLY A 91 -0.65 -0.48 17.01
N TYR A 92 -1.16 -0.88 15.85
CA TYR A 92 -2.57 -0.87 15.51
C TYR A 92 -3.07 -2.30 15.34
N ALA A 93 -4.23 -2.61 15.92
CA ALA A 93 -4.90 -3.90 15.81
C ALA A 93 -5.74 -4.00 14.54
N SER A 94 -6.05 -5.24 14.11
CA SER A 94 -6.91 -5.50 12.94
C SER A 94 -8.32 -4.93 13.12
N TYR A 95 -8.75 -4.68 14.36
CA TYR A 95 -10.08 -4.17 14.66
C TYR A 95 -10.09 -3.08 15.74
N VAL A 96 -11.22 -2.37 15.86
CA VAL A 96 -11.41 -1.25 16.78
C VAL A 96 -11.27 -1.71 18.23
N VAL A 97 -10.24 -1.23 18.92
CA VAL A 97 -9.82 -1.75 20.23
C VAL A 97 -10.90 -1.64 21.30
N LYS A 98 -11.70 -0.56 21.26
CA LYS A 98 -12.82 -0.36 22.20
C LYS A 98 -14.01 -1.29 21.98
N GLU A 99 -14.15 -1.84 20.77
CA GLU A 99 -15.23 -2.77 20.44
C GLU A 99 -14.81 -4.20 20.70
N ARG A 100 -13.64 -4.58 20.18
CA ARG A 100 -13.03 -5.88 20.38
C ARG A 100 -11.54 -5.77 20.12
N ARG A 101 -10.72 -6.15 21.09
CA ARG A 101 -9.29 -6.32 20.88
C ARG A 101 -9.05 -7.57 20.03
N GLU A 102 -8.27 -7.42 18.98
CA GLU A 102 -7.91 -8.48 18.04
C GLU A 102 -6.40 -8.55 17.81
N ASP A 103 -6.02 -9.40 16.86
CA ASP A 103 -4.67 -9.57 16.38
C ASP A 103 -4.06 -8.27 15.85
N ARG A 104 -2.72 -8.22 15.82
CA ARG A 104 -1.97 -7.14 15.19
C ARG A 104 -1.14 -7.71 14.06
N TYR A 105 -1.19 -7.06 12.91
CA TYR A 105 -0.48 -7.46 11.70
C TYR A 105 0.62 -6.46 11.38
N TYR A 106 1.81 -6.95 11.07
CA TYR A 106 2.97 -6.08 10.82
C TYR A 106 2.79 -5.28 9.53
N ASP A 107 2.22 -5.89 8.50
CA ASP A 107 1.96 -5.26 7.20
C ASP A 107 0.91 -4.14 7.29
N ASP A 108 -0.22 -4.37 7.97
CA ASP A 108 -1.22 -3.32 8.23
C ASP A 108 -0.59 -2.07 8.85
N ASN A 109 0.24 -2.28 9.87
CA ASN A 109 0.97 -1.20 10.53
C ASN A 109 1.94 -0.50 9.57
N GLN A 110 2.70 -1.25 8.77
CA GLN A 110 3.65 -0.70 7.80
C GLN A 110 2.96 0.18 6.74
N TRP A 111 1.78 -0.22 6.24
CA TRP A 111 1.04 0.58 5.26
C TRP A 111 0.62 1.94 5.81
N ILE A 112 0.18 1.97 7.07
CA ILE A 112 -0.14 3.22 7.78
C ILE A 112 1.13 4.07 7.95
N GLY A 113 2.25 3.43 8.34
CA GLY A 113 3.53 4.12 8.52
C GLY A 113 4.05 4.75 7.23
N ILE A 114 3.94 4.03 6.11
CA ILE A 114 4.30 4.54 4.77
C ILE A 114 3.45 5.77 4.43
N ALA A 115 2.13 5.69 4.59
CA ALA A 115 1.22 6.81 4.28
C ALA A 115 1.47 8.03 5.18
N TYR A 116 1.77 7.81 6.46
CA TYR A 116 2.16 8.89 7.38
C TYR A 116 3.48 9.53 6.95
N LEU A 117 4.49 8.77 6.57
CA LEU A 117 5.76 9.33 6.10
C LEU A 117 5.60 10.10 4.78
N ASP A 118 4.70 9.67 3.88
CA ASP A 118 4.34 10.46 2.70
C ASP A 118 3.65 11.79 3.10
N ALA A 119 2.74 11.74 4.08
CA ALA A 119 2.13 12.95 4.63
C ALA A 119 3.16 13.86 5.31
N PHE A 120 4.17 13.31 5.99
CA PHE A 120 5.29 14.06 6.55
C PHE A 120 6.12 14.73 5.44
N ALA A 121 6.43 14.02 4.35
CA ALA A 121 7.18 14.58 3.24
C ALA A 121 6.46 15.80 2.62
N ARG A 122 5.13 15.75 2.53
CA ARG A 122 4.29 16.83 2.00
C ARG A 122 4.07 17.99 2.97
N THR A 123 3.84 17.70 4.26
CA THR A 123 3.35 18.70 5.23
C THR A 123 4.39 19.13 6.26
N ARG A 124 5.46 18.34 6.44
CA ARG A 124 6.48 18.49 7.50
C ARG A 124 5.93 18.45 8.93
N GLN A 125 4.72 17.95 9.13
CA GLN A 125 4.15 17.79 10.47
C GLN A 125 4.81 16.62 11.21
N ARG A 126 5.51 16.94 12.31
CA ARG A 126 6.32 16.00 13.11
C ARG A 126 5.55 14.75 13.56
N THR A 127 4.28 14.90 13.91
CA THR A 127 3.42 13.79 14.38
C THR A 127 3.45 12.59 13.44
N TYR A 128 3.45 12.82 12.12
CA TYR A 128 3.51 11.73 11.15
C TYR A 128 4.86 11.02 11.11
N LEU A 129 5.96 11.75 11.27
CA LEU A 129 7.30 11.16 11.39
C LEU A 129 7.41 10.34 12.68
N ASP A 130 6.92 10.87 13.80
CA ASP A 130 6.97 10.19 15.09
C ASP A 130 6.14 8.89 15.07
N LYS A 131 4.97 8.91 14.43
CA LYS A 131 4.16 7.71 14.21
C LYS A 131 4.80 6.70 13.26
N GLY A 132 5.42 7.15 12.17
CA GLY A 132 6.21 6.26 11.31
C GLY A 132 7.35 5.56 12.07
N ALA A 133 8.04 6.28 12.96
CA ALA A 133 9.09 5.72 13.81
C ALA A 133 8.55 4.77 14.89
N GLU A 134 7.32 4.98 15.39
CA GLU A 134 6.63 4.08 16.30
C GLU A 134 6.27 2.75 15.63
N ILE A 135 5.65 2.83 14.46
CA ILE A 135 5.32 1.67 13.62
C ILE A 135 6.58 0.88 13.26
N TYR A 136 7.69 1.55 12.95
CA TYR A 136 8.97 0.88 12.72
C TYR A 136 9.44 0.07 13.94
N ARG A 137 9.27 0.60 15.17
CA ARG A 137 9.63 -0.15 16.39
C ARG A 137 8.74 -1.39 16.55
N PHE A 138 7.45 -1.28 16.28
CA PHE A 138 6.53 -2.42 16.28
C PHE A 138 6.88 -3.45 15.21
N MET A 139 7.10 -3.01 13.96
CA MET A 139 7.57 -3.87 12.86
C MET A 139 8.77 -4.72 13.27
N MET A 140 9.78 -4.11 13.91
CA MET A 140 11.00 -4.82 14.27
C MET A 140 10.81 -5.89 15.35
N THR A 141 9.68 -5.94 16.06
CA THR A 141 9.36 -7.07 16.96
C THR A 141 8.97 -8.33 16.18
N GLY A 142 8.64 -8.19 14.90
CA GLY A 142 8.37 -9.28 13.96
C GLY A 142 9.59 -9.85 13.28
N PHE A 143 10.78 -9.28 13.50
CA PHE A 143 12.03 -9.77 12.93
C PHE A 143 12.66 -10.84 13.81
N ASP A 144 13.19 -11.90 13.19
CA ASP A 144 14.22 -12.75 13.80
C ASP A 144 15.12 -13.36 12.72
N THR A 145 16.13 -14.11 13.15
CA THR A 145 17.15 -14.73 12.26
C THR A 145 16.78 -16.14 11.80
N VAL A 146 15.59 -16.66 12.15
CA VAL A 146 15.14 -17.96 11.62
C VAL A 146 14.97 -17.84 10.11
N SER A 147 15.39 -18.86 9.37
CA SER A 147 15.39 -18.83 7.89
C SER A 147 16.21 -17.67 7.30
N GLY A 148 17.29 -17.26 7.98
CA GLY A 148 18.22 -16.24 7.50
C GLY A 148 17.79 -14.79 7.75
N GLY A 149 16.62 -14.55 8.36
CA GLY A 149 16.11 -13.20 8.58
C GLY A 149 14.61 -13.10 8.32
N GLY A 150 14.17 -11.92 7.88
CA GLY A 150 12.80 -11.66 7.44
C GLY A 150 11.79 -11.42 8.56
N LEU A 151 10.76 -10.66 8.23
CA LEU A 151 9.63 -10.32 9.08
C LEU A 151 8.52 -11.37 8.97
N TYR A 152 7.94 -11.76 10.10
CA TYR A 152 6.67 -12.47 10.12
C TYR A 152 5.53 -11.57 9.67
N TRP A 153 4.38 -12.17 9.35
CA TRP A 153 3.19 -11.43 8.91
C TRP A 153 2.35 -10.92 10.10
N LYS A 154 2.08 -11.79 11.07
CA LYS A 154 1.21 -11.53 12.22
C LYS A 154 2.00 -11.57 13.53
N GLU A 155 1.67 -10.69 14.47
CA GLU A 155 2.29 -10.70 15.79
C GLU A 155 2.07 -12.03 16.51
N GLY A 156 3.14 -12.61 17.07
CA GLY A 156 3.10 -13.88 17.79
C GLY A 156 2.97 -15.13 16.90
N ASP A 157 2.71 -14.97 15.60
CA ASP A 157 2.58 -16.08 14.65
C ASP A 157 3.90 -16.32 13.90
N LYS A 158 4.40 -17.55 13.95
CA LYS A 158 5.68 -17.96 13.34
C LYS A 158 5.50 -18.83 12.09
N THR A 159 4.30 -18.89 11.52
CA THR A 159 3.97 -19.75 10.37
C THR A 159 4.55 -19.26 9.04
N THR A 160 4.52 -17.96 8.78
CA THR A 160 4.91 -17.39 7.48
C THR A 160 5.73 -16.10 7.62
N LYS A 161 6.75 -15.97 6.78
CA LYS A 161 7.46 -14.71 6.50
C LYS A 161 7.12 -14.30 5.08
N ASN A 162 6.44 -13.16 4.92
CA ASN A 162 5.76 -12.81 3.67
C ASN A 162 6.45 -11.64 2.97
N THR A 163 6.35 -11.59 1.64
CA THR A 163 6.72 -10.37 0.91
C THR A 163 5.86 -9.19 1.37
N CYS A 164 4.61 -9.42 1.76
CA CYS A 164 3.72 -8.36 2.24
C CYS A 164 4.12 -7.71 3.56
N SER A 165 4.94 -8.36 4.40
CA SER A 165 5.52 -7.74 5.60
C SER A 165 6.98 -7.32 5.40
N ASN A 166 7.70 -7.89 4.44
CA ASN A 166 9.09 -7.52 4.19
C ASN A 166 9.22 -6.35 3.20
N GLY A 167 8.49 -6.38 2.09
CA GLY A 167 8.46 -5.32 1.08
C GLY A 167 8.08 -3.95 1.64
N PRO A 168 6.91 -3.81 2.29
CA PRO A 168 6.51 -2.57 2.95
C PRO A 168 7.44 -2.20 4.12
N GLY A 169 8.00 -3.18 4.83
CA GLY A 169 9.02 -2.94 5.85
C GLY A 169 10.28 -2.26 5.31
N ILE A 170 10.73 -2.65 4.11
CA ILE A 170 11.82 -1.99 3.39
C ILE A 170 11.44 -0.54 3.07
N LEU A 171 10.25 -0.30 2.50
CA LEU A 171 9.79 1.04 2.15
C LEU A 171 9.69 1.97 3.37
N LEU A 172 9.13 1.48 4.47
CA LEU A 172 9.03 2.21 5.74
C LEU A 172 10.42 2.63 6.23
N ALA A 173 11.37 1.70 6.24
CA ALA A 173 12.74 1.95 6.68
C ALA A 173 13.46 2.94 5.74
N LEU A 174 13.32 2.81 4.41
CA LEU A 174 13.89 3.76 3.45
C LEU A 174 13.31 5.16 3.62
N GLN A 175 11.99 5.29 3.83
CA GLN A 175 11.36 6.59 4.06
C GLN A 175 11.80 7.24 5.38
N LEU A 176 12.01 6.46 6.43
CA LEU A 176 12.58 6.96 7.68
C LEU A 176 14.04 7.40 7.50
N TYR A 177 14.82 6.69 6.68
CA TYR A 177 16.16 7.13 6.31
C TYR A 177 16.11 8.44 5.51
N GLU A 178 15.25 8.56 4.50
CA GLU A 178 15.07 9.79 3.72
C GLU A 178 14.66 10.98 4.62
N ALA A 179 13.85 10.73 5.66
CA ALA A 179 13.38 11.77 6.57
C ALA A 179 14.40 12.19 7.65
N THR A 180 15.32 11.29 8.05
CA THR A 180 16.15 11.49 9.25
C THR A 180 17.65 11.32 9.03
N HIS A 181 18.06 10.71 7.91
CA HIS A 181 19.42 10.30 7.59
C HIS A 181 20.09 9.38 8.64
N LYS A 182 19.30 8.74 9.52
CA LYS A 182 19.83 7.77 10.49
C LYS A 182 20.17 6.46 9.79
N LYS A 183 21.46 6.13 9.72
CA LYS A 183 21.98 4.92 9.05
C LYS A 183 21.27 3.63 9.46
N THR A 184 20.85 3.50 10.73
CA THR A 184 20.14 2.30 11.21
C THR A 184 18.92 1.93 10.37
N TYR A 185 18.21 2.92 9.81
CA TYR A 185 17.05 2.66 8.97
C TYR A 185 17.45 2.13 7.59
N LEU A 186 18.54 2.66 7.01
CA LEU A 186 19.09 2.13 5.76
C LEU A 186 19.63 0.71 5.96
N ASP A 187 20.28 0.44 7.09
CA ASP A 187 20.80 -0.89 7.42
C ASP A 187 19.66 -1.92 7.53
N THR A 188 18.56 -1.56 8.19
CA THR A 188 17.36 -2.41 8.24
C THR A 188 16.72 -2.59 6.86
N ALA A 189 16.64 -1.53 6.05
CA ALA A 189 16.12 -1.64 4.69
C ALA A 189 16.93 -2.63 3.85
N LEU A 190 18.27 -2.53 3.88
CA LEU A 190 19.16 -3.43 3.15
C LEU A 190 19.07 -4.88 3.65
N LEU A 191 19.00 -5.07 4.98
CA LEU A 191 18.83 -6.39 5.59
C LEU A 191 17.58 -7.10 5.06
N LEU A 192 16.43 -6.42 5.09
CA LEU A 192 15.16 -6.98 4.60
C LEU A 192 15.15 -7.13 3.08
N TYR A 193 15.77 -6.18 2.36
CA TYR A 193 15.88 -6.19 0.90
C TYR A 193 16.65 -7.42 0.41
N HIS A 194 17.81 -7.70 0.98
CA HIS A 194 18.62 -8.86 0.59
C HIS A 194 17.89 -10.17 0.89
N TRP A 195 17.30 -10.31 2.08
CA TRP A 195 16.53 -11.50 2.45
C TRP A 195 15.35 -11.74 1.50
N THR A 196 14.59 -10.68 1.16
CA THR A 196 13.42 -10.80 0.27
C THR A 196 13.84 -11.19 -1.15
N ASN A 197 14.95 -10.63 -1.66
CA ASN A 197 15.48 -11.01 -2.96
C ASN A 197 16.02 -12.45 -2.98
N GLU A 198 16.70 -12.88 -1.93
CA GLU A 198 17.26 -14.23 -1.84
C GLU A 198 16.18 -15.31 -1.80
N HIS A 199 15.12 -15.10 -1.02
CA HIS A 199 14.15 -16.16 -0.75
C HIS A 199 12.85 -16.08 -1.55
N LEU A 200 12.42 -14.88 -1.93
CA LEU A 200 11.06 -14.66 -2.46
C LEU A 200 11.05 -14.12 -3.89
N ARG A 201 12.20 -13.77 -4.47
CA ARG A 201 12.27 -13.36 -5.87
C ARG A 201 12.33 -14.58 -6.79
N ASN A 202 11.46 -14.60 -7.81
CA ASN A 202 11.51 -15.61 -8.86
C ASN A 202 12.38 -15.17 -10.05
N ALA A 203 12.65 -16.09 -10.97
CA ALA A 203 13.51 -15.85 -12.14
C ALA A 203 12.98 -14.78 -13.12
N SER A 204 11.70 -14.42 -13.07
CA SER A 204 11.12 -13.36 -13.92
C SER A 204 11.12 -11.99 -13.25
N GLY A 205 11.72 -11.84 -12.06
CA GLY A 205 11.70 -10.59 -11.28
C GLY A 205 10.37 -10.33 -10.55
N VAL A 206 9.47 -11.31 -10.46
CA VAL A 206 8.23 -11.22 -9.67
C VAL A 206 8.43 -11.91 -8.33
N PHE A 207 7.76 -11.42 -7.30
CA PHE A 207 7.92 -11.92 -5.93
C PHE A 207 6.80 -12.89 -5.54
N TRP A 208 7.21 -14.04 -4.99
CA TRP A 208 6.37 -15.03 -4.33
C TRP A 208 5.80 -14.48 -3.02
N ASP A 209 4.80 -15.16 -2.47
CA ASP A 209 4.05 -14.63 -1.34
C ASP A 209 4.77 -14.81 -0.02
N ALA A 210 5.26 -16.03 0.26
CA ALA A 210 5.78 -16.34 1.57
C ALA A 210 6.80 -17.48 1.58
N LEU A 211 7.64 -17.46 2.63
CA LEU A 211 8.42 -18.58 3.09
C LEU A 211 7.78 -19.10 4.38
N LYS A 212 7.69 -20.42 4.54
CA LYS A 212 7.08 -21.10 5.69
C LYS A 212 8.15 -21.78 6.54
N PRO A 213 8.67 -21.14 7.61
CA PRO A 213 9.81 -21.67 8.36
C PRO A 213 9.54 -23.06 8.97
N LEU A 214 8.32 -23.27 9.47
CA LEU A 214 7.90 -24.52 10.11
C LEU A 214 7.67 -25.67 9.12
N GLU A 215 7.65 -25.37 7.82
CA GLU A 215 7.51 -26.35 6.74
C GLU A 215 8.82 -26.51 5.97
N ASN A 216 9.95 -26.54 6.70
CA ASN A 216 11.29 -26.69 6.15
C ASN A 216 11.61 -25.62 5.08
N ASN A 217 11.23 -24.37 5.37
CA ASN A 217 11.35 -23.21 4.48
C ASN A 217 10.62 -23.35 3.13
N ARG A 218 9.51 -24.12 3.08
CA ARG A 218 8.71 -24.22 1.85
C ARG A 218 8.23 -22.83 1.40
N ILE A 219 8.33 -22.58 0.10
CA ILE A 219 7.82 -21.37 -0.55
C ILE A 219 6.34 -21.53 -0.89
N ASP A 220 5.55 -20.51 -0.56
CA ASP A 220 4.25 -20.26 -1.17
C ASP A 220 4.44 -19.40 -2.42
N SER A 221 4.33 -20.04 -3.59
CA SER A 221 4.68 -19.44 -4.88
C SER A 221 3.56 -18.59 -5.50
N ALA A 222 2.48 -18.32 -4.75
CA ALA A 222 1.47 -17.34 -5.16
C ALA A 222 2.15 -15.97 -5.43
N THR A 223 1.64 -15.24 -6.42
CA THR A 223 2.20 -13.95 -6.82
C THR A 223 1.12 -12.90 -6.87
N TYR A 224 1.37 -11.75 -6.25
CA TYR A 224 0.43 -10.63 -6.18
C TYR A 224 1.11 -9.34 -6.65
N THR A 225 0.33 -8.43 -7.24
CA THR A 225 0.88 -7.18 -7.82
C THR A 225 1.57 -6.31 -6.78
N TYR A 226 1.02 -6.21 -5.57
CA TYR A 226 1.59 -5.41 -4.47
C TYR A 226 2.92 -5.94 -3.92
N ASN A 227 3.11 -7.27 -3.87
CA ASN A 227 4.37 -7.89 -3.45
C ASN A 227 5.52 -7.41 -4.34
N SER A 228 5.33 -7.46 -5.66
CA SER A 228 6.34 -6.97 -6.60
C SER A 228 6.38 -5.44 -6.69
N GLY A 229 5.25 -4.76 -6.48
CA GLY A 229 5.15 -3.31 -6.45
C GLY A 229 6.00 -2.66 -5.36
N THR A 230 6.03 -3.26 -4.17
CA THR A 230 6.87 -2.77 -3.06
C THR A 230 8.36 -2.91 -3.36
N MET A 231 8.76 -4.05 -3.92
CA MET A 231 10.16 -4.29 -4.30
C MET A 231 10.60 -3.43 -5.48
N LEU A 232 9.69 -3.14 -6.42
CA LEU A 232 9.93 -2.17 -7.49
C LEU A 232 10.21 -0.77 -6.92
N GLU A 233 9.35 -0.28 -6.03
CA GLU A 233 9.53 1.04 -5.40
C GLU A 233 10.79 1.09 -4.53
N ALA A 234 11.08 0.03 -3.77
CA ALA A 234 12.26 -0.07 -2.92
C ALA A 234 13.56 0.04 -3.73
N ASN A 235 13.63 -0.64 -4.87
CA ASN A 235 14.76 -0.55 -5.79
C ASN A 235 14.98 0.88 -6.31
N VAL A 236 13.91 1.57 -6.73
CA VAL A 236 14.03 2.97 -7.16
C VAL A 236 14.52 3.89 -6.03
N LYS A 237 14.01 3.70 -4.81
CA LYS A 237 14.48 4.45 -3.64
C LYS A 237 15.95 4.16 -3.31
N LEU A 238 16.37 2.90 -3.34
CA LEU A 238 17.76 2.49 -3.14
C LEU A 238 18.68 3.09 -4.21
N TYR A 239 18.28 3.09 -5.48
CA TYR A 239 19.01 3.77 -6.55
C TYR A 239 19.17 5.27 -6.26
N ARG A 240 18.11 5.97 -5.84
CA ARG A 240 18.19 7.40 -5.49
C ARG A 240 19.14 7.69 -4.33
N ILE A 241 19.15 6.81 -3.32
CA ILE A 241 19.98 6.95 -2.11
C ILE A 241 21.45 6.64 -2.41
N THR A 242 21.73 5.56 -3.15
CA THR A 242 23.08 5.00 -3.30
C THR A 242 23.75 5.37 -4.62
N ARG A 243 22.96 5.71 -5.65
CA ARG A 243 23.38 5.90 -7.05
C ARG A 243 24.01 4.66 -7.70
N GLN A 244 23.78 3.49 -7.12
CA GLN A 244 24.22 2.19 -7.64
C GLN A 244 23.29 1.73 -8.78
N PRO A 245 23.77 1.63 -10.04
CA PRO A 245 22.93 1.35 -11.21
C PRO A 245 22.19 0.01 -11.14
N GLU A 246 22.73 -0.97 -10.42
CA GLU A 246 22.14 -2.29 -10.23
C GLU A 246 20.71 -2.23 -9.67
N TYR A 247 20.41 -1.27 -8.78
CA TYR A 247 19.05 -1.10 -8.26
C TYR A 247 18.07 -0.55 -9.32
N LEU A 248 18.54 0.28 -10.25
CA LEU A 248 17.70 0.77 -11.33
C LEU A 248 17.43 -0.33 -12.37
N GLU A 249 18.45 -1.11 -12.71
CA GLU A 249 18.32 -2.27 -13.59
C GLU A 249 17.34 -3.30 -13.00
N GLU A 250 17.44 -3.55 -11.70
CA GLU A 250 16.53 -4.41 -10.96
C GLU A 250 15.08 -3.88 -11.00
N ALA A 251 14.87 -2.58 -10.76
CA ALA A 251 13.56 -1.97 -10.89
C ALA A 251 12.96 -2.18 -12.30
N GLN A 252 13.78 -2.02 -13.35
CA GLN A 252 13.33 -2.23 -14.73
C GLN A 252 12.96 -3.70 -15.01
N GLN A 253 13.73 -4.66 -14.48
CA GLN A 253 13.43 -6.08 -14.58
C GLN A 253 12.11 -6.43 -13.86
N ILE A 254 11.91 -5.95 -12.63
CA ILE A 254 10.67 -6.16 -11.88
C ILE A 254 9.49 -5.55 -12.66
N ALA A 255 9.63 -4.33 -13.17
CA ALA A 255 8.56 -3.65 -13.91
C ALA A 255 8.14 -4.42 -15.17
N ALA A 256 9.12 -4.93 -15.93
CA ALA A 256 8.86 -5.79 -17.09
C ALA A 256 8.18 -7.10 -16.69
N GLY A 257 8.68 -7.77 -15.66
CA GLY A 257 8.13 -9.03 -15.15
C GLY A 257 6.69 -8.88 -14.65
N THR A 258 6.38 -7.81 -13.92
CA THR A 258 5.01 -7.56 -13.42
C THR A 258 4.04 -7.25 -14.55
N LEU A 259 4.46 -6.50 -15.57
CA LEU A 259 3.63 -6.24 -16.75
C LEU A 259 3.31 -7.56 -17.47
N GLN A 260 4.33 -8.38 -17.73
CA GLN A 260 4.14 -9.69 -18.38
C GLN A 260 3.24 -10.63 -17.57
N ARG A 261 3.41 -10.65 -16.23
CA ARG A 261 2.74 -11.61 -15.36
C ARG A 261 1.27 -11.26 -15.07
N PHE A 262 0.96 -9.97 -14.94
CA PHE A 262 -0.31 -9.51 -14.36
C PHE A 262 -1.19 -8.73 -15.34
N TYR A 263 -0.62 -8.14 -16.39
CA TYR A 263 -1.36 -7.33 -17.35
C TYR A 263 -1.79 -8.15 -18.56
N ARG A 264 -3.11 -8.24 -18.77
CA ARG A 264 -3.69 -8.91 -19.92
C ARG A 264 -5.00 -8.22 -20.30
N ASP A 265 -5.30 -8.13 -21.58
CA ASP A 265 -6.57 -7.60 -22.10
C ASP A 265 -6.92 -6.21 -21.54
N GLY A 266 -5.92 -5.36 -21.31
CA GLY A 266 -6.09 -4.02 -20.75
C GLY A 266 -6.29 -3.96 -19.23
N ARG A 267 -6.09 -5.07 -18.50
CA ARG A 267 -6.36 -5.14 -17.06
C ARG A 267 -5.25 -5.82 -16.27
N PHE A 268 -5.05 -5.32 -15.04
CA PHE A 268 -4.30 -6.02 -14.00
C PHE A 268 -5.27 -6.87 -13.18
N HIS A 269 -5.16 -8.20 -13.30
CA HIS A 269 -6.09 -9.17 -12.69
C HIS A 269 -5.77 -9.44 -11.23
N SER A 270 -5.84 -8.40 -10.40
CA SER A 270 -5.65 -8.46 -8.95
C SER A 270 -6.65 -7.54 -8.25
N SER A 271 -6.57 -7.48 -6.91
CA SER A 271 -7.30 -6.48 -6.14
C SER A 271 -6.93 -5.07 -6.63
N TYR A 272 -7.92 -4.17 -6.66
CA TYR A 272 -7.71 -2.77 -7.04
C TYR A 272 -6.62 -2.10 -6.20
N TRP A 273 -6.61 -2.37 -4.89
CA TRP A 273 -5.58 -1.82 -4.01
C TRP A 273 -4.20 -2.44 -4.26
N PHE A 274 -4.13 -3.73 -4.59
CA PHE A 274 -2.84 -4.34 -4.94
C PHE A 274 -2.24 -3.70 -6.20
N ASN A 275 -3.10 -3.35 -7.16
CA ASN A 275 -2.68 -2.62 -8.36
C ASN A 275 -2.29 -1.17 -8.05
N ALA A 276 -2.92 -0.53 -7.05
CA ALA A 276 -2.52 0.79 -6.57
C ALA A 276 -1.10 0.79 -6.00
N VAL A 277 -0.75 -0.23 -5.21
CA VAL A 277 0.62 -0.42 -4.71
C VAL A 277 1.61 -0.65 -5.85
N LEU A 278 1.26 -1.47 -6.85
CA LEU A 278 2.11 -1.65 -8.04
C LEU A 278 2.33 -0.34 -8.81
N LEU A 279 1.29 0.50 -8.93
CA LEU A 279 1.40 1.81 -9.55
C LEU A 279 2.40 2.72 -8.83
N ARG A 280 2.55 2.62 -7.49
CA ARG A 280 3.56 3.41 -6.75
C ARG A 280 4.96 3.16 -7.30
N GLY A 281 5.32 1.89 -7.47
CA GLY A 281 6.58 1.46 -8.07
C GLY A 281 6.73 1.92 -9.52
N TYR A 282 5.71 1.76 -10.36
CA TYR A 282 5.76 2.24 -11.76
C TYR A 282 5.96 3.75 -11.87
N LEU A 283 5.29 4.53 -11.02
CA LEU A 283 5.47 5.99 -11.00
C LEU A 283 6.83 6.38 -10.43
N ALA A 284 7.36 5.62 -9.47
CA ALA A 284 8.72 5.84 -8.98
C ALA A 284 9.73 5.63 -10.11
N LEU A 285 9.61 4.53 -10.87
CA LEU A 285 10.49 4.19 -11.98
C LEU A 285 10.38 5.19 -13.13
N TYR A 286 9.16 5.53 -13.57
CA TYR A 286 8.92 6.51 -14.63
C TYR A 286 9.60 7.86 -14.36
N ARG A 287 9.71 8.27 -13.09
CA ARG A 287 10.41 9.51 -12.74
C ARG A 287 11.91 9.45 -13.02
N GLU A 288 12.51 8.26 -13.01
CA GLU A 288 13.93 8.04 -13.30
C GLU A 288 14.18 7.78 -14.79
N ASP A 289 13.43 6.89 -15.44
CA ASP A 289 13.73 6.41 -16.80
C ASP A 289 12.85 7.00 -17.91
N LYS A 290 11.75 7.67 -17.55
CA LYS A 290 10.74 8.25 -18.47
C LYS A 290 10.04 7.24 -19.37
N ASP A 291 10.12 5.94 -19.06
CA ASP A 291 9.42 4.91 -19.81
C ASP A 291 7.93 4.87 -19.47
N LYS A 292 7.10 5.26 -20.43
CA LYS A 292 5.66 5.38 -20.25
C LYS A 292 4.91 4.06 -20.31
N ARG A 293 5.52 2.97 -20.79
CA ARG A 293 4.82 1.69 -21.05
C ARG A 293 3.96 1.23 -19.88
N TYR A 294 4.52 1.30 -18.66
CA TYR A 294 3.85 0.83 -17.45
C TYR A 294 2.76 1.78 -16.95
N VAL A 295 3.00 3.09 -17.07
CA VAL A 295 2.02 4.13 -16.73
C VAL A 295 0.84 4.08 -17.70
N ASP A 296 1.09 3.93 -18.99
CA ASP A 296 0.06 3.83 -20.03
C ASP A 296 -0.79 2.56 -19.85
N ALA A 297 -0.17 1.44 -19.44
CA ALA A 297 -0.89 0.22 -19.06
C ALA A 297 -1.81 0.46 -17.85
N MET A 298 -1.34 1.19 -16.83
CA MET A 298 -2.17 1.55 -15.68
C MET A 298 -3.28 2.53 -16.01
N GLN A 299 -3.04 3.49 -16.91
CA GLN A 299 -4.08 4.38 -17.41
C GLN A 299 -5.17 3.59 -18.15
N THR A 300 -4.77 2.69 -19.06
CA THR A 300 -5.70 1.80 -19.77
C THR A 300 -6.54 0.98 -18.81
N TYR A 301 -5.90 0.40 -17.79
CA TYR A 301 -6.59 -0.32 -16.72
C TYR A 301 -7.59 0.56 -15.97
N ALA A 302 -7.19 1.77 -15.58
CA ALA A 302 -8.02 2.70 -14.83
C ALA A 302 -9.24 3.16 -15.65
N ASP A 303 -9.08 3.37 -16.96
CA ASP A 303 -10.18 3.68 -17.88
C ASP A 303 -11.18 2.51 -17.96
N LYS A 304 -10.70 1.28 -18.19
CA LYS A 304 -11.57 0.09 -18.24
C LYS A 304 -12.32 -0.17 -16.95
N VAL A 305 -11.65 -0.01 -15.79
CA VAL A 305 -12.34 -0.15 -14.49
C VAL A 305 -13.45 0.88 -14.36
N TRP A 306 -13.22 2.13 -14.79
CA TRP A 306 -14.25 3.17 -14.73
C TRP A 306 -15.44 2.88 -15.64
N GLU A 307 -15.18 2.38 -16.84
CA GLU A 307 -16.19 2.15 -17.86
C GLU A 307 -17.02 0.89 -17.59
N GLU A 308 -16.38 -0.18 -17.10
CA GLU A 308 -16.99 -1.51 -17.01
C GLU A 308 -17.37 -1.90 -15.57
N ASP A 309 -16.69 -1.37 -14.54
CA ASP A 309 -16.87 -1.81 -13.15
C ASP A 309 -17.62 -0.78 -12.28
N ARG A 310 -17.97 0.40 -12.83
CA ARG A 310 -18.68 1.47 -12.10
C ARG A 310 -20.17 1.22 -12.02
N ASP A 311 -20.69 1.31 -10.79
CA ASP A 311 -22.11 1.44 -10.54
C ASP A 311 -22.56 2.89 -10.76
N ALA A 312 -23.45 3.11 -11.73
CA ALA A 312 -23.88 4.46 -12.11
C ALA A 312 -24.70 5.19 -11.03
N GLY A 313 -25.37 4.45 -10.13
CA GLY A 313 -26.20 5.02 -9.08
C GLY A 313 -25.40 5.54 -7.89
N SER A 314 -24.31 4.86 -7.54
CA SER A 314 -23.46 5.17 -6.37
C SER A 314 -22.09 5.75 -6.73
N ASN A 315 -21.65 5.62 -7.98
CA ASN A 315 -20.28 5.88 -8.44
C ASN A 315 -19.20 4.95 -7.84
N MET A 316 -19.59 3.95 -7.06
CA MET A 316 -18.65 2.97 -6.51
C MET A 316 -18.23 1.95 -7.57
N LEU A 317 -17.05 1.38 -7.41
CA LEU A 317 -16.44 0.42 -8.32
C LEU A 317 -16.48 -1.00 -7.77
N GLY A 318 -16.61 -1.97 -8.67
CA GLY A 318 -16.53 -3.38 -8.38
C GLY A 318 -17.70 -4.16 -8.98
N LYS A 319 -17.46 -5.41 -9.36
CA LYS A 319 -18.47 -6.25 -10.03
C LYS A 319 -19.49 -6.88 -9.09
N ARG A 320 -19.18 -6.96 -7.80
CA ARG A 320 -20.11 -7.49 -6.78
C ARG A 320 -21.16 -6.44 -6.41
N PRO A 321 -22.37 -6.85 -5.98
CA PRO A 321 -23.37 -5.90 -5.49
C PRO A 321 -22.85 -5.06 -4.32
N GLU A 322 -22.23 -5.72 -3.33
CA GLU A 322 -21.54 -5.07 -2.22
C GLU A 322 -20.22 -4.45 -2.68
N LYS A 323 -20.00 -3.19 -2.31
CA LYS A 323 -18.80 -2.43 -2.67
C LYS A 323 -17.91 -2.30 -1.46
N GLU A 324 -16.68 -2.80 -1.58
CA GLU A 324 -15.72 -2.85 -0.48
C GLU A 324 -14.89 -1.57 -0.39
N LEU A 325 -14.63 -1.12 0.84
CA LEU A 325 -13.80 0.04 1.15
C LEU A 325 -12.39 -0.06 0.56
N LEU A 326 -11.73 -1.21 0.73
CA LEU A 326 -10.38 -1.47 0.21
C LEU A 326 -10.32 -1.23 -1.31
N GLY A 327 -11.32 -1.73 -2.03
CA GLY A 327 -11.43 -1.56 -3.48
C GLY A 327 -11.65 -0.09 -3.88
N GLN A 328 -12.53 0.63 -3.18
CA GLN A 328 -12.78 2.05 -3.45
C GLN A 328 -11.52 2.89 -3.22
N ALA A 329 -10.85 2.66 -2.09
CA ALA A 329 -9.63 3.36 -1.73
C ALA A 329 -8.50 3.07 -2.73
N GLY A 330 -8.33 1.81 -3.17
CA GLY A 330 -7.33 1.45 -4.17
C GLY A 330 -7.50 2.19 -5.50
N MET A 331 -8.72 2.23 -6.05
CA MET A 331 -8.97 2.98 -7.28
C MET A 331 -8.89 4.48 -7.09
N MET A 332 -9.32 5.00 -5.93
CA MET A 332 -9.18 6.42 -5.60
C MET A 332 -7.70 6.83 -5.58
N GLU A 333 -6.82 6.02 -5.00
CA GLU A 333 -5.37 6.24 -5.05
C GLU A 333 -4.86 6.25 -6.50
N ILE A 334 -5.25 5.26 -7.31
CA ILE A 334 -4.84 5.15 -8.72
C ILE A 334 -5.21 6.42 -9.50
N TYR A 335 -6.47 6.83 -9.44
CA TYR A 335 -6.94 8.02 -10.17
C TYR A 335 -6.26 9.29 -9.67
N ALA A 336 -6.10 9.46 -8.35
CA ALA A 336 -5.43 10.65 -7.80
C ALA A 336 -3.95 10.75 -8.25
N ARG A 337 -3.24 9.61 -8.25
CA ARG A 337 -1.84 9.57 -8.72
C ARG A 337 -1.71 9.81 -10.23
N LEU A 338 -2.56 9.20 -11.04
CA LEU A 338 -2.56 9.41 -12.49
C LEU A 338 -2.96 10.85 -12.87
N ALA A 339 -3.82 11.49 -12.08
CA ALA A 339 -4.21 12.89 -12.27
C ALA A 339 -3.08 13.88 -11.97
N THR A 340 -2.15 13.53 -11.08
CA THR A 340 -1.04 14.40 -10.64
C THR A 340 0.27 14.14 -11.40
N LEU A 341 0.27 13.16 -12.32
CA LEU A 341 1.42 12.88 -13.16
C LEU A 341 1.67 14.05 -14.13
N LYS A 342 2.89 14.61 -14.09
CA LYS A 342 3.33 15.71 -14.95
C LYS A 342 4.10 15.21 -16.17
#